data_AF-A0A257GWA2-F1
#
_entry.id   AF-A0A257GWA2-F1
#
_cell.length_a   1.000
_cell.length_b   1.000
_cell.length_c   1.000
_cell.angle_alpha   90.00
_cell.angle_beta   90.00
_cell.angle_gamma   90.00
#
_symmetry.space_group_name_H-M   'P 1'
#
loop_
_entity.id
_entity.type
_entity.pdbx_description
1 polymer ?
#
loop_
_entity_poly.entity_id
_entity_poly.type
_entity_poly.pdbx_seq_one_letter_code
_entity_poly.pdbx_strand_id
1 'polypeptide(L)'
;KTKGQLQFPTVLGGVVPVINVKGIEPGSLKLNGQVLGDIYLGKVSRWNDPAIKALNPTLALPDAAIAQVRRADGSGTTFIFTNYLSKVNAEWKAKVGEGTAVNWPVGAGGKGNEGVAAFVARLPNSLGYVEYSYVKQNKLNYAVVQNSAGNFVKPDDETFKAAAAGADWSKSFYQILTNQAGKDAWPITGATFILMHLKQDKPANATETLKFFNWAYTNGAKSAAELDYVPMPPAVVASIQKAWGEIKDASGKPVAFK
;
A
#
# COMPACT_ATOMS: atom_id res chain seq x y z
N LYS A 1 -17.25 11.49 -8.24
CA LYS A 1 -18.70 11.69 -7.95
C LYS A 1 -19.65 11.09 -9.01
N THR A 2 -19.16 10.52 -10.11
CA THR A 2 -19.98 10.01 -11.25
C THR A 2 -20.89 8.82 -10.92
N LYS A 3 -20.67 8.11 -9.80
CA LYS A 3 -21.53 7.00 -9.33
C LYS A 3 -22.44 7.36 -8.15
N GLY A 4 -22.61 8.64 -7.84
CA GLY A 4 -23.44 9.08 -6.71
C GLY A 4 -22.89 8.64 -5.34
N GLN A 5 -21.56 8.60 -5.20
CA GLN A 5 -20.86 8.20 -3.98
C GLN A 5 -19.87 9.27 -3.53
N LEU A 6 -19.71 9.37 -2.21
CA LEU A 6 -18.62 10.06 -1.53
C LEU A 6 -17.55 9.03 -1.14
N GLN A 7 -16.29 9.40 -1.35
CA GLN A 7 -15.13 8.64 -0.90
C GLN A 7 -14.38 9.47 0.15
N PHE A 8 -13.93 8.85 1.24
CA PHE A 8 -13.09 9.51 2.24
C PHE A 8 -12.02 8.56 2.80
N PRO A 9 -10.80 9.03 3.12
CA PRO A 9 -9.70 8.19 3.56
C PRO A 9 -9.77 7.92 5.06
N THR A 10 -9.31 6.76 5.53
CA THR A 10 -9.34 6.41 6.97
C THR A 10 -7.96 6.37 7.62
N VAL A 11 -7.01 5.67 7.02
CA VAL A 11 -5.63 5.51 7.49
C VAL A 11 -4.67 5.44 6.31
N LEU A 12 -3.39 5.66 6.58
CA LEU A 12 -2.30 5.41 5.64
C LEU A 12 -1.55 4.14 6.05
N GLY A 13 -1.06 3.40 5.07
CA GLY A 13 -0.19 2.26 5.29
C GLY A 13 0.84 2.11 4.17
N GLY A 14 1.76 1.19 4.34
CA GLY A 14 2.80 0.86 3.36
C GLY A 14 2.58 -0.51 2.74
N VAL A 15 2.78 -0.61 1.42
CA VAL A 15 2.95 -1.90 0.76
C VAL A 15 4.43 -2.24 0.79
N VAL A 16 4.76 -3.46 1.23
CA VAL A 16 6.13 -3.90 1.52
C VAL A 16 6.48 -5.12 0.69
N PRO A 17 7.62 -5.12 -0.03
CA PRO A 17 8.17 -6.33 -0.63
C PRO A 17 8.62 -7.29 0.47
N VAL A 18 7.94 -8.42 0.57
CA VAL A 18 8.26 -9.50 1.53
C VAL A 18 9.00 -10.61 0.82
N ILE A 19 10.00 -11.18 1.49
CA ILE A 19 10.87 -12.20 0.92
C ILE A 19 10.94 -13.43 1.82
N ASN A 20 11.31 -14.55 1.24
CA ASN A 20 11.71 -15.74 2.00
C ASN A 20 13.02 -16.27 1.41
N VAL A 21 14.14 -15.67 1.80
CA VAL A 21 15.47 -16.05 1.32
C VAL A 21 16.33 -16.46 2.51
N LYS A 22 16.78 -17.71 2.53
CA LYS A 22 17.57 -18.24 3.64
C LYS A 22 18.86 -17.44 3.81
N GLY A 23 19.17 -17.04 5.04
CA GLY A 23 20.40 -16.32 5.38
C GLY A 23 20.37 -14.81 5.10
N ILE A 24 19.22 -14.28 4.65
CA ILE A 24 18.99 -12.84 4.51
C ILE A 24 18.14 -12.40 5.70
N GLU A 25 18.60 -11.43 6.48
CA GLU A 25 17.88 -10.92 7.64
C GLU A 25 16.85 -9.84 7.26
N PRO A 26 15.78 -9.63 8.06
CA PRO A 26 14.81 -8.56 7.83
C PRO A 26 15.43 -7.19 7.62
N GLY A 27 15.08 -6.55 6.50
CA GLY A 27 15.56 -5.21 6.15
C GLY A 27 17.03 -5.14 5.72
N SER A 28 17.72 -6.27 5.56
CA SER A 28 19.09 -6.30 5.04
C SER A 28 19.14 -6.21 3.51
N LEU A 29 18.19 -6.86 2.82
CA LEU A 29 18.09 -6.81 1.37
C LEU A 29 17.60 -5.44 0.89
N LYS A 30 18.37 -4.83 -0.01
CA LYS A 30 18.08 -3.57 -0.68
C LYS A 30 17.56 -3.83 -2.09
N LEU A 31 16.44 -3.20 -2.44
CA LEU A 31 15.89 -3.19 -3.79
C LEU A 31 15.58 -1.75 -4.21
N ASN A 32 15.57 -1.49 -5.51
CA ASN A 32 15.04 -0.25 -6.06
C ASN A 32 13.85 -0.54 -7.00
N GLY A 33 13.16 0.51 -7.42
CA GLY A 33 11.97 0.39 -8.25
C GLY A 33 12.21 -0.30 -9.60
N GLN A 34 13.34 -0.01 -10.24
CA GLN A 34 13.72 -0.61 -11.51
C GLN A 34 13.87 -2.12 -11.37
N VAL A 35 14.67 -2.59 -10.40
CA VAL A 35 14.90 -4.02 -10.13
C VAL A 35 13.62 -4.72 -9.71
N LEU A 36 12.79 -4.11 -8.85
CA LEU A 36 11.48 -4.66 -8.50
C LEU A 36 10.60 -4.87 -9.74
N GLY A 37 10.52 -3.88 -10.62
CA GLY A 37 9.78 -4.00 -11.88
C GLY A 37 10.33 -5.12 -12.77
N ASP A 38 11.66 -5.21 -12.90
CA ASP A 38 12.30 -6.25 -13.70
C ASP A 38 12.11 -7.67 -13.13
N ILE A 39 12.00 -7.83 -11.81
CA ILE A 39 11.65 -9.10 -11.17
C ILE A 39 10.22 -9.52 -11.53
N TYR A 40 9.26 -8.60 -11.44
CA TYR A 40 7.85 -8.90 -11.77
C TYR A 40 7.58 -8.94 -13.29
N LEU A 41 8.50 -8.45 -14.12
CA LEU A 41 8.55 -8.71 -15.57
C LEU A 41 9.18 -10.08 -15.91
N GLY A 42 9.80 -10.76 -14.93
CA GLY A 42 10.51 -12.02 -15.13
C GLY A 42 11.92 -11.88 -15.73
N LYS A 43 12.42 -10.65 -15.92
CA LYS A 43 13.76 -10.37 -16.47
C LYS A 43 14.86 -10.66 -15.46
N VAL A 44 14.62 -10.29 -14.20
CA VAL A 44 15.46 -10.68 -13.07
C VAL A 44 14.80 -11.88 -12.40
N SER A 45 15.34 -13.07 -12.66
CA SER A 45 14.71 -14.33 -12.27
C SER A 45 15.45 -15.09 -11.17
N ARG A 46 16.61 -14.60 -10.72
CA ARG A 46 17.44 -15.25 -9.69
C ARG A 46 17.95 -14.25 -8.66
N TRP A 47 18.13 -14.69 -7.41
CA TRP A 47 18.53 -13.81 -6.30
C TRP A 47 19.96 -13.26 -6.41
N ASN A 48 20.86 -14.00 -7.06
CA ASN A 48 22.24 -13.57 -7.33
C ASN A 48 22.42 -12.79 -8.64
N ASP A 49 21.32 -12.35 -9.27
CA ASP A 49 21.36 -11.55 -10.49
C ASP A 49 22.25 -10.30 -10.30
N PRO A 50 23.07 -9.92 -11.31
CA PRO A 50 23.95 -8.76 -11.21
C PRO A 50 23.25 -7.48 -10.75
N ALA A 51 21.99 -7.26 -11.13
CA ALA A 51 21.24 -6.07 -10.74
C ALA A 51 20.91 -6.06 -9.23
N ILE A 52 20.57 -7.22 -8.64
CA ILE A 52 20.36 -7.35 -7.19
C ILE A 52 21.69 -7.24 -6.46
N LYS A 53 22.74 -7.89 -6.97
CA LYS A 53 24.09 -7.88 -6.39
C LYS A 53 24.69 -6.47 -6.35
N ALA A 54 24.47 -5.65 -7.38
CA ALA A 54 24.92 -4.27 -7.42
C ALA A 54 24.36 -3.43 -6.27
N LEU A 55 23.13 -3.71 -5.82
CA LEU A 55 22.51 -3.02 -4.68
C LEU A 55 22.94 -3.61 -3.32
N ASN A 56 23.50 -4.82 -3.33
CA ASN A 56 23.79 -5.63 -2.14
C ASN A 56 25.19 -6.28 -2.21
N PRO A 57 26.28 -5.49 -2.35
CA PRO A 57 27.61 -6.04 -2.66
C PRO A 57 28.18 -6.95 -1.56
N THR A 58 27.68 -6.83 -0.32
CA THR A 58 28.15 -7.59 0.85
C THR A 58 27.20 -8.72 1.26
N LEU A 59 26.01 -8.84 0.66
CA LEU A 59 25.09 -9.92 1.01
C LEU A 59 25.45 -11.21 0.27
N ALA A 60 25.42 -12.33 0.98
CA ALA A 60 25.55 -13.66 0.41
C ALA A 60 24.25 -14.05 -0.31
N LEU A 61 24.08 -13.55 -1.54
CA LEU A 61 22.90 -13.83 -2.36
C LEU A 61 22.96 -15.26 -2.94
N PRO A 62 21.93 -16.09 -2.75
CA PRO A 62 21.94 -17.46 -3.23
C PRO A 62 21.77 -17.55 -4.74
N ASP A 63 22.37 -18.57 -5.33
CA ASP A 63 22.10 -19.00 -6.70
C ASP A 63 20.74 -19.74 -6.77
N ALA A 64 19.65 -19.01 -6.52
CA ALA A 64 18.29 -19.57 -6.51
C ALA A 64 17.32 -18.74 -7.36
N ALA A 65 16.38 -19.42 -8.01
CA ALA A 65 15.29 -18.77 -8.73
C ALA A 65 14.38 -17.98 -7.77
N ILE A 66 13.90 -16.82 -8.22
CA ILE A 66 12.93 -16.01 -7.49
C ILE A 66 11.55 -16.55 -7.79
N ALA A 67 10.82 -16.95 -6.75
CA ALA A 67 9.42 -17.34 -6.86
C ALA A 67 8.51 -16.13 -6.59
N GLN A 68 8.08 -15.44 -7.64
CA GLN A 68 7.22 -14.27 -7.51
C GLN A 68 5.82 -14.67 -7.03
N VAL A 69 5.25 -13.88 -6.13
CA VAL A 69 3.90 -14.03 -5.61
C VAL A 69 3.17 -12.71 -5.78
N ARG A 70 1.99 -12.76 -6.37
CA ARG A 70 1.12 -11.61 -6.63
C ARG A 70 -0.30 -11.91 -6.16
N ARG A 71 -1.17 -10.90 -6.17
CA ARG A 71 -2.58 -11.09 -5.87
C ARG A 71 -3.32 -11.84 -6.97
N ALA A 72 -4.28 -12.68 -6.59
CA ALA A 72 -5.18 -13.36 -7.51
C ALA A 72 -6.50 -12.61 -7.72
N ASP A 73 -6.90 -11.80 -6.75
CA ASP A 73 -8.15 -11.06 -6.67
C ASP A 73 -7.96 -9.56 -6.98
N GLY A 74 -9.06 -8.88 -7.32
CA GLY A 74 -9.06 -7.42 -7.48
C GLY A 74 -8.64 -6.72 -6.18
N SER A 75 -7.57 -5.94 -6.24
CA SER A 75 -6.81 -5.55 -5.06
C SER A 75 -6.34 -4.09 -5.08
N GLY A 76 -6.69 -3.33 -4.04
CA GLY A 76 -6.12 -2.00 -3.82
C GLY A 76 -4.61 -2.01 -3.56
N THR A 77 -4.10 -3.04 -2.87
CA THR A 77 -2.65 -3.25 -2.67
C THR A 77 -1.94 -3.45 -4.01
N THR A 78 -2.57 -4.16 -4.95
CA THR A 78 -2.08 -4.34 -6.32
C THR A 78 -2.10 -3.04 -7.09
N PHE A 79 -3.16 -2.24 -6.95
CA PHE A 79 -3.19 -0.90 -7.54
C PHE A 79 -2.03 -0.04 -7.04
N ILE A 80 -1.80 0.04 -5.72
CA ILE A 80 -0.69 0.82 -5.15
C ILE A 80 0.66 0.31 -5.66
N PHE A 81 0.88 -1.01 -5.62
CA PHE A 81 2.15 -1.61 -6.04
C PHE A 81 2.41 -1.39 -7.55
N THR A 82 1.42 -1.62 -8.41
CA THR A 82 1.57 -1.48 -9.86
C THR A 82 1.60 -0.02 -10.31
N ASN A 83 0.95 0.90 -9.59
CA ASN A 83 1.12 2.33 -9.78
C ASN A 83 2.55 2.76 -9.43
N TYR A 84 3.12 2.27 -8.32
CA TYR A 84 4.54 2.50 -8.01
C TYR A 84 5.44 1.97 -9.13
N LEU A 85 5.29 0.71 -9.55
CA LEU A 85 6.09 0.12 -10.62
C LEU A 85 5.97 0.91 -11.93
N SER A 86 4.78 1.38 -12.28
CA SER A 86 4.55 2.21 -13.47
C SER A 86 5.25 3.57 -13.42
N LYS A 87 5.58 4.10 -12.23
CA LYS A 87 6.34 5.34 -12.07
C LYS A 87 7.85 5.14 -12.21
N VAL A 88 8.36 3.96 -11.86
CA VAL A 88 9.80 3.72 -11.66
C VAL A 88 10.42 2.73 -12.65
N ASN A 89 9.59 2.03 -13.44
CA ASN A 89 10.03 1.13 -14.50
C ASN A 89 9.21 1.40 -15.77
N ALA A 90 9.85 1.96 -16.79
CA ALA A 90 9.19 2.37 -18.03
C ALA A 90 8.63 1.18 -18.82
N GLU A 91 9.31 0.03 -18.80
CA GLU A 91 8.87 -1.18 -19.48
C GLU A 91 7.63 -1.78 -18.79
N TRP A 92 7.60 -1.80 -17.45
CA TRP A 92 6.42 -2.17 -16.68
C TRP A 92 5.22 -1.31 -17.08
N LYS A 93 5.39 0.02 -17.09
CA LYS A 93 4.34 0.97 -17.46
C LYS A 93 3.80 0.68 -18.87
N ALA A 94 4.69 0.43 -19.82
CA ALA A 94 4.32 0.21 -21.22
C ALA A 94 3.63 -1.14 -21.45
N LYS A 95 4.08 -2.21 -20.78
CA LYS A 95 3.58 -3.58 -21.02
C LYS A 95 2.44 -4.01 -20.11
N VAL A 96 2.44 -3.56 -18.86
CA VAL A 96 1.53 -4.03 -17.81
C VAL A 96 0.63 -2.90 -17.29
N GLY A 97 1.22 -1.74 -17.02
CA GLY A 97 0.52 -0.58 -16.46
C GLY A 97 0.12 -0.78 -14.99
N GLU A 98 -0.98 -0.14 -14.60
CA GLU A 98 -1.47 -0.12 -13.22
C GLU A 98 -2.96 -0.41 -13.15
N GLY A 99 -3.39 -1.03 -12.04
CA GLY A 99 -4.79 -1.36 -11.82
C GLY A 99 -4.99 -2.24 -10.60
N THR A 100 -6.25 -2.44 -10.22
CA THR A 100 -6.60 -3.40 -9.17
C THR A 100 -6.43 -4.85 -9.62
N ALA A 101 -6.42 -5.07 -10.94
CA ALA A 101 -6.01 -6.30 -11.60
C ALA A 101 -5.26 -5.94 -12.89
N VAL A 102 -4.19 -6.68 -13.20
CA VAL A 102 -3.35 -6.50 -14.39
C VAL A 102 -2.97 -7.86 -14.97
N ASN A 103 -2.55 -7.89 -16.23
CA ASN A 103 -2.01 -9.09 -16.86
C ASN A 103 -0.57 -9.31 -16.39
N TRP A 104 -0.41 -10.02 -15.27
CA TRP A 104 0.89 -10.32 -14.69
C TRP A 104 1.76 -11.19 -15.63
N PRO A 105 3.00 -10.79 -15.93
CA PRO A 105 3.92 -11.60 -16.73
C PRO A 105 4.30 -12.91 -16.04
N VAL A 106 4.52 -12.86 -14.72
CA VAL A 106 4.92 -14.01 -13.89
C VAL A 106 4.28 -13.95 -12.50
N GLY A 107 4.34 -15.07 -11.79
CA GLY A 107 4.06 -15.15 -10.35
C GLY A 107 2.80 -15.93 -9.98
N ALA A 108 2.88 -16.65 -8.87
CA ALA A 108 1.77 -17.38 -8.28
C ALA A 108 0.73 -16.42 -7.68
N GLY A 109 -0.53 -16.83 -7.67
CA GLY A 109 -1.65 -16.02 -7.18
C GLY A 109 -2.05 -16.35 -5.76
N GLY A 110 -1.79 -15.44 -4.83
CA GLY A 110 -2.37 -15.45 -3.48
C GLY A 110 -3.66 -14.65 -3.43
N LYS A 111 -4.73 -15.22 -2.84
CA LYS A 111 -5.97 -14.47 -2.58
C LYS A 111 -5.79 -13.62 -1.32
N GLY A 112 -6.08 -12.32 -1.41
CA GLY A 112 -5.92 -11.41 -0.27
C GLY A 112 -4.46 -11.18 0.14
N ASN A 113 -4.25 -10.34 1.16
CA ASN A 113 -2.90 -10.16 1.73
C ASN A 113 -2.46 -11.43 2.49
N GLU A 114 -3.39 -12.08 3.16
CA GLU A 114 -3.22 -13.34 3.88
C GLU A 114 -2.70 -14.46 2.97
N GLY A 115 -3.24 -14.58 1.75
CA GLY A 115 -2.79 -15.61 0.81
C GLY A 115 -1.38 -15.33 0.30
N VAL A 116 -1.05 -14.07 -0.02
CA VAL A 116 0.31 -13.69 -0.43
C VAL A 116 1.31 -13.93 0.71
N ALA A 117 0.99 -13.48 1.92
CA ALA A 117 1.80 -13.72 3.13
C ALA A 117 2.05 -15.22 3.36
N ALA A 118 1.00 -16.05 3.30
CA ALA A 118 1.11 -17.49 3.46
C ALA A 118 1.96 -18.15 2.36
N PHE A 119 1.83 -17.71 1.11
CA PHE A 119 2.68 -18.17 0.00
C PHE A 119 4.14 -17.83 0.25
N VAL A 120 4.45 -16.60 0.64
CA VAL A 120 5.84 -16.18 0.87
C VAL A 120 6.44 -16.94 2.05
N ALA A 121 5.72 -17.06 3.16
CA ALA A 121 6.19 -17.78 4.34
C ALA A 121 6.56 -19.24 4.06
N ARG A 122 5.81 -19.94 3.18
CA ARG A 122 6.02 -21.37 2.90
C ARG A 122 6.94 -21.65 1.72
N LEU A 123 7.10 -20.71 0.79
CA LEU A 123 7.81 -20.94 -0.46
C LEU A 123 9.23 -20.37 -0.36
N PRO A 124 10.27 -21.22 -0.33
CA PRO A 124 11.65 -20.75 -0.33
C PRO A 124 11.94 -19.92 -1.57
N ASN A 125 12.81 -18.93 -1.41
CA ASN A 125 13.27 -17.99 -2.43
C ASN A 125 12.15 -17.17 -3.07
N SER A 126 11.05 -16.93 -2.35
CA SER A 126 9.91 -16.17 -2.85
C SER A 126 10.02 -14.66 -2.59
N LEU A 127 9.33 -13.89 -3.42
CA LEU A 127 9.10 -12.44 -3.29
C LEU A 127 7.62 -12.15 -3.51
N GLY A 128 6.98 -11.47 -2.56
CA GLY A 128 5.61 -10.97 -2.68
C GLY A 128 5.50 -9.52 -2.25
N TYR A 129 4.29 -8.97 -2.29
CA TYR A 129 3.97 -7.66 -1.74
C TYR A 129 2.73 -7.74 -0.85
N VAL A 130 2.82 -7.19 0.35
CA VAL A 130 1.71 -7.15 1.32
C VAL A 130 1.63 -5.79 1.99
N GLU A 131 0.47 -5.47 2.54
CA GLU A 131 0.37 -4.34 3.47
C GLU A 131 1.19 -4.64 4.76
N TYR A 132 1.82 -3.61 5.32
CA TYR A 132 2.82 -3.74 6.39
C TYR A 132 2.32 -4.45 7.65
N SER A 133 1.05 -4.33 8.01
CA SER A 133 0.50 -5.02 9.19
C SER A 133 0.66 -6.55 9.07
N TYR A 134 0.60 -7.09 7.85
CA TYR A 134 0.82 -8.52 7.58
C TYR A 134 2.27 -8.93 7.76
N VAL A 135 3.23 -8.03 7.51
CA VAL A 135 4.64 -8.27 7.77
C VAL A 135 4.86 -8.47 9.27
N LYS A 136 4.29 -7.58 10.09
CA LYS A 136 4.44 -7.65 11.54
C LYS A 136 3.74 -8.84 12.18
N GLN A 137 2.46 -9.00 11.87
CA GLN A 137 1.63 -10.06 12.46
C GLN A 137 2.19 -11.45 12.16
N ASN A 138 2.74 -11.65 10.95
CA ASN A 138 3.28 -12.94 10.51
C ASN A 138 4.81 -13.03 10.60
N LYS A 139 5.48 -11.99 11.14
CA LYS A 139 6.94 -11.90 11.26
C LYS A 139 7.66 -12.20 9.94
N LEU A 140 7.14 -11.67 8.84
CA LEU A 140 7.70 -11.89 7.51
C LEU A 140 9.01 -11.12 7.36
N ASN A 141 9.95 -11.73 6.65
CA ASN A 141 11.15 -11.06 6.19
C ASN A 141 10.80 -10.13 5.02
N TYR A 142 11.48 -8.99 4.93
CA TYR A 142 11.19 -7.92 3.97
C TYR A 142 12.46 -7.25 3.45
N ALA A 143 12.34 -6.63 2.28
CA ALA A 143 13.38 -5.79 1.68
C ALA A 143 13.15 -4.30 2.00
N VAL A 144 14.24 -3.54 2.14
CA VAL A 144 14.17 -2.07 2.12
C VAL A 144 14.19 -1.57 0.68
N VAL A 145 13.47 -0.48 0.41
CA VAL A 145 13.30 0.04 -0.95
C VAL A 145 13.94 1.42 -1.07
N GLN A 146 14.65 1.64 -2.17
CA GLN A 146 15.16 2.96 -2.53
C GLN A 146 14.00 3.92 -2.84
N ASN A 147 13.96 5.06 -2.16
CA ASN A 147 13.00 6.12 -2.43
C ASN A 147 13.46 7.05 -3.57
N SER A 148 12.62 8.02 -3.93
CA SER A 148 12.91 8.95 -5.03
C SER A 148 14.10 9.88 -4.76
N ALA A 149 14.53 10.01 -3.50
CA ALA A 149 15.71 10.77 -3.10
C ALA A 149 16.99 9.93 -3.12
N GLY A 150 16.90 8.64 -3.47
CA GLY A 150 18.04 7.72 -3.55
C GLY A 150 18.37 6.99 -2.25
N ASN A 151 17.62 7.22 -1.17
CA ASN A 151 17.84 6.60 0.14
C ASN A 151 17.12 5.26 0.25
N PHE A 152 17.75 4.27 0.89
CA PHE A 152 17.07 3.03 1.28
C PHE A 152 16.41 3.23 2.63
N VAL A 153 15.08 3.21 2.65
CA VAL A 153 14.27 3.45 3.83
C VAL A 153 13.62 2.16 4.31
N LYS A 154 13.42 2.03 5.63
CA LYS A 154 12.66 0.92 6.22
C LYS A 154 11.17 1.23 6.16
N PRO A 155 10.28 0.23 6.10
CA PRO A 155 8.84 0.46 6.23
C PRO A 155 8.48 0.63 7.70
N ASP A 156 7.89 1.76 8.05
CA ASP A 156 7.33 2.07 9.37
C ASP A 156 6.38 3.27 9.29
N ASP A 157 5.72 3.60 10.39
CA ASP A 157 4.76 4.69 10.47
C ASP A 157 5.38 6.06 10.16
N GLU A 158 6.63 6.32 10.59
CA GLU A 158 7.34 7.57 10.32
C GLU A 158 7.60 7.77 8.81
N THR A 159 8.06 6.74 8.12
CA THR A 159 8.36 6.78 6.68
C THR A 159 7.09 6.80 5.83
N PHE A 160 6.00 6.17 6.26
CA PHE A 160 4.68 6.29 5.62
C PHE A 160 4.12 7.72 5.78
N LYS A 161 4.26 8.30 6.98
CA LYS A 161 3.86 9.69 7.24
C LYS A 161 4.68 10.66 6.41
N ALA A 162 6.00 10.43 6.27
CA ALA A 162 6.87 11.25 5.43
C ALA A 162 6.42 11.24 3.96
N ALA A 163 5.98 10.09 3.43
CA ALA A 163 5.44 10.00 2.06
C ALA A 163 4.12 10.78 1.88
N ALA A 164 3.34 10.98 2.94
CA ALA A 164 2.08 11.73 2.89
C ALA A 164 2.22 13.23 3.15
N ALA A 165 3.41 13.71 3.55
CA ALA A 165 3.62 15.08 4.02
C ALA A 165 3.30 16.15 2.95
N GLY A 166 3.50 15.83 1.67
CA GLY A 166 3.24 16.74 0.54
C GLY A 166 1.81 16.67 -0.01
N ALA A 167 0.94 15.80 0.51
CA ALA A 167 -0.40 15.60 -0.05
C ALA A 167 -1.37 16.72 0.34
N ASP A 168 -1.98 17.36 -0.67
CA ASP A 168 -2.98 18.43 -0.48
C ASP A 168 -4.39 17.85 -0.40
N TRP A 169 -4.71 17.29 0.77
CA TRP A 169 -6.01 16.69 1.08
C TRP A 169 -7.18 17.68 1.00
N SER A 170 -6.92 18.98 1.03
CA SER A 170 -7.96 20.02 0.96
C SER A 170 -8.57 20.14 -0.44
N LYS A 171 -7.79 19.82 -1.48
CA LYS A 171 -8.25 19.83 -2.88
C LYS A 171 -8.98 18.55 -3.28
N SER A 172 -8.47 17.41 -2.84
CA SER A 172 -9.02 16.10 -3.17
C SER A 172 -8.56 15.06 -2.16
N PHE A 173 -9.46 14.15 -1.80
CA PHE A 173 -9.10 12.94 -1.07
C PHE A 173 -8.42 11.89 -1.95
N TYR A 174 -8.55 11.99 -3.28
CA TYR A 174 -7.81 11.12 -4.19
C TYR A 174 -6.35 11.57 -4.26
N GLN A 175 -5.53 11.04 -3.35
CA GLN A 175 -4.10 11.28 -3.26
C GLN A 175 -3.35 9.97 -3.53
N ILE A 176 -2.41 10.01 -4.48
CA ILE A 176 -1.53 8.87 -4.79
C ILE A 176 -0.18 9.10 -4.14
N LEU A 177 0.14 8.29 -3.12
CA LEU A 177 1.28 8.50 -2.22
C LEU A 177 2.51 7.64 -2.57
N THR A 178 2.53 7.06 -3.75
CA THR A 178 3.67 6.28 -4.26
C THR A 178 4.76 7.18 -4.85
N ASN A 179 6.01 6.81 -4.63
CA ASN A 179 7.22 7.48 -5.11
C ASN A 179 7.25 8.99 -4.82
N GLN A 180 6.77 9.38 -3.64
CA GLN A 180 6.74 10.78 -3.20
C GLN A 180 8.15 11.26 -2.85
N ALA A 181 8.39 12.56 -3.06
CA ALA A 181 9.63 13.20 -2.67
C ALA A 181 9.79 13.21 -1.14
N GLY A 182 11.03 13.24 -0.67
CA GLY A 182 11.37 13.29 0.75
C GLY A 182 12.44 12.27 1.11
N LYS A 183 13.41 12.68 1.93
CA LYS A 183 14.56 11.82 2.27
C LYS A 183 14.18 10.54 3.01
N ASP A 184 13.08 10.57 3.77
CA ASP A 184 12.58 9.46 4.59
C ASP A 184 11.28 8.85 4.03
N ALA A 185 10.81 9.28 2.86
CA ALA A 185 9.52 8.83 2.32
C ALA A 185 9.57 7.35 1.91
N TRP A 186 8.70 6.50 2.48
CA TRP A 186 8.51 5.14 1.99
C TRP A 186 7.87 5.16 0.59
N PRO A 187 8.48 4.53 -0.43
CA PRO A 187 8.09 4.75 -1.81
C PRO A 187 6.78 4.07 -2.23
N ILE A 188 6.23 3.14 -1.44
CA ILE A 188 5.04 2.37 -1.80
C ILE A 188 3.92 2.58 -0.76
N THR A 189 3.70 3.83 -0.38
CA THR A 189 2.66 4.26 0.58
C THR A 189 1.32 4.44 -0.11
N GLY A 190 0.21 4.19 0.60
CA GLY A 190 -1.14 4.48 0.13
C GLY A 190 -2.12 4.77 1.25
N ALA A 191 -3.16 5.55 0.93
CA ALA A 191 -4.33 5.69 1.78
C ALA A 191 -5.38 4.63 1.41
N THR A 192 -6.16 4.20 2.41
CA THR A 192 -7.35 3.38 2.18
C THR A 192 -8.62 4.20 2.38
N PHE A 193 -9.69 3.80 1.71
CA PHE A 193 -10.88 4.62 1.55
C PHE A 193 -12.16 3.86 1.91
N ILE A 194 -13.11 4.62 2.43
CA ILE A 194 -14.50 4.21 2.57
C ILE A 194 -15.31 4.87 1.47
N LEU A 195 -16.25 4.10 0.91
CA LEU A 195 -17.20 4.59 -0.07
C LEU A 195 -18.60 4.52 0.51
N MET A 196 -19.32 5.63 0.45
CA MET A 196 -20.72 5.71 0.85
C MET A 196 -21.53 6.34 -0.26
N HIS A 197 -22.76 5.87 -0.46
CA HIS A 197 -23.70 6.56 -1.34
C HIS A 197 -23.97 7.99 -0.83
N LEU A 198 -24.10 8.95 -1.74
CA LEU A 198 -24.47 10.32 -1.39
C LEU A 198 -25.95 10.38 -1.00
N LYS A 199 -26.80 9.59 -1.64
CA LYS A 199 -28.20 9.39 -1.24
C LYS A 199 -28.31 8.10 -0.43
N GLN A 200 -28.83 8.19 0.78
CA GLN A 200 -28.97 7.08 1.70
C GLN A 200 -30.42 6.63 1.79
N ASP A 201 -30.70 5.47 1.22
CA ASP A 201 -32.03 4.83 1.34
C ASP A 201 -32.28 4.30 2.75
N LYS A 202 -31.21 4.02 3.50
CA LYS A 202 -31.22 3.58 4.91
C LYS A 202 -30.47 4.58 5.78
N PRO A 203 -31.05 5.76 6.08
CA PRO A 203 -30.34 6.84 6.77
C PRO A 203 -29.88 6.47 8.17
N ALA A 204 -30.60 5.61 8.89
CA ALA A 204 -30.16 5.10 10.20
C ALA A 204 -28.83 4.33 10.11
N ASN A 205 -28.65 3.47 9.10
CA ASN A 205 -27.39 2.74 8.89
C ASN A 205 -26.25 3.69 8.53
N ALA A 206 -26.54 4.73 7.73
CA ALA A 206 -25.57 5.74 7.38
C ALA A 206 -25.10 6.52 8.61
N THR A 207 -26.03 6.94 9.48
CA THR A 207 -25.73 7.59 10.76
C THR A 207 -24.77 6.75 11.60
N GLU A 208 -25.08 5.48 11.82
CA GLU A 208 -24.22 4.61 12.65
C GLU A 208 -22.86 4.33 11.98
N THR A 209 -22.81 4.22 10.65
CA THR A 209 -21.54 4.11 9.91
C THR A 209 -20.68 5.35 10.09
N LEU A 210 -21.26 6.56 9.98
CA LEU A 210 -20.52 7.81 10.15
C LEU A 210 -20.08 8.00 11.60
N LYS A 211 -20.93 7.66 12.59
CA LYS A 211 -20.56 7.67 14.01
C LYS A 211 -19.40 6.71 14.30
N PHE A 212 -19.41 5.51 13.72
CA PHE A 212 -18.31 4.56 13.86
C PHE A 212 -16.98 5.15 13.37
N PHE A 213 -16.93 5.70 12.16
CA PHE A 213 -15.70 6.33 11.66
C PHE A 213 -15.35 7.60 12.43
N ASN A 214 -16.32 8.39 12.87
CA ASN A 214 -16.09 9.55 13.72
C ASN A 214 -15.43 9.17 15.04
N TRP A 215 -15.93 8.10 15.67
CA TRP A 215 -15.35 7.53 16.87
C TRP A 215 -13.94 7.00 16.60
N ALA A 216 -13.73 6.31 15.48
CA ALA A 216 -12.42 5.77 15.09
C ALA A 216 -11.38 6.88 14.89
N TYR A 217 -11.73 8.00 14.23
CA TYR A 217 -10.84 9.15 14.11
C TYR A 217 -10.54 9.82 15.45
N THR A 218 -11.50 9.81 16.37
CA THR A 218 -11.36 10.48 17.67
C THR A 218 -10.57 9.65 18.69
N ASN A 219 -10.79 8.33 18.71
CA ASN A 219 -10.33 7.43 19.77
C ASN A 219 -9.42 6.31 19.28
N GLY A 220 -9.41 6.04 17.97
CA GLY A 220 -8.74 4.87 17.38
C GLY A 220 -7.28 5.08 17.00
N ALA A 221 -6.71 6.27 17.22
CA ALA A 221 -5.33 6.58 16.79
C ALA A 221 -4.29 5.62 17.39
N LYS A 222 -4.45 5.25 18.67
CA LYS A 222 -3.57 4.28 19.33
C LYS A 222 -3.67 2.89 18.70
N SER A 223 -4.88 2.39 18.47
CA SER A 223 -5.08 1.08 17.85
C SER A 223 -4.57 1.03 16.40
N ALA A 224 -4.68 2.13 15.65
CA ALA A 224 -4.09 2.23 14.32
C ALA A 224 -2.55 2.16 14.39
N ALA A 225 -1.92 2.90 15.31
CA ALA A 225 -0.47 2.91 15.49
C ALA A 225 0.08 1.56 15.98
N GLU A 226 -0.64 0.84 16.85
CA GLU A 226 -0.28 -0.52 17.28
C GLU A 226 -0.27 -1.55 16.13
N LEU A 227 -0.93 -1.23 15.01
CA LEU A 227 -0.92 -1.97 13.76
C LEU A 227 -0.06 -1.31 12.67
N ASP A 228 0.64 -0.22 13.01
CA ASP A 228 1.53 0.57 12.15
C ASP A 228 0.88 1.21 10.94
N TYR A 229 -0.41 1.49 11.08
CA TYR A 229 -1.09 2.46 10.26
C TYR A 229 -0.81 3.87 10.78
N VAL A 230 -0.65 4.82 9.87
CA VAL A 230 -0.58 6.24 10.23
C VAL A 230 -2.00 6.76 10.39
N PRO A 231 -2.38 7.27 11.58
CA PRO A 231 -3.65 7.96 11.77
C PRO A 231 -3.76 9.18 10.84
N MET A 232 -4.97 9.45 10.34
CA MET A 232 -5.19 10.64 9.51
C MET A 232 -4.93 11.92 10.32
N PRO A 233 -4.23 12.93 9.73
CA PRO A 233 -4.00 14.19 10.42
C PRO A 233 -5.33 14.88 10.80
N PRO A 234 -5.40 15.58 11.94
CA PRO A 234 -6.63 16.24 12.39
C PRO A 234 -7.27 17.18 11.36
N ALA A 235 -6.44 17.91 10.59
CA ALA A 235 -6.92 18.79 9.51
C ALA A 235 -7.63 18.02 8.37
N VAL A 236 -7.15 16.81 8.06
CA VAL A 236 -7.77 15.93 7.07
C VAL A 236 -9.08 15.38 7.62
N VAL A 237 -9.11 14.94 8.88
CA VAL A 237 -10.33 14.49 9.57
C VAL A 237 -11.41 15.58 9.56
N ALA A 238 -11.05 16.83 9.83
CA ALA A 238 -11.99 17.95 9.77
C ALA A 238 -12.57 18.15 8.36
N SER A 239 -11.74 17.99 7.32
CA SER A 239 -12.19 18.06 5.92
C SER A 239 -13.12 16.89 5.57
N ILE A 240 -12.85 15.69 6.08
CA ILE A 240 -13.71 14.51 5.92
C ILE A 240 -15.08 14.74 6.55
N GLN A 241 -15.10 15.17 7.82
CA GLN A 241 -16.34 15.46 8.55
C GLN A 241 -17.16 16.56 7.87
N LYS A 242 -16.50 17.57 7.28
CA LYS A 242 -17.17 18.58 6.46
C LYS A 242 -17.79 17.97 5.20
N ALA A 243 -17.07 17.10 4.50
CA ALA A 243 -17.54 16.45 3.28
C ALA A 243 -18.73 15.49 3.56
N TRP A 244 -18.82 14.89 4.74
CA TRP A 244 -19.95 14.04 5.12
C TRP A 244 -21.30 14.77 5.11
N GLY A 245 -21.33 16.11 5.20
CA GLY A 245 -22.55 16.90 5.00
C GLY A 245 -23.17 16.76 3.60
N GLU A 246 -22.43 16.21 2.62
CA GLU A 246 -22.97 15.87 1.30
C GLU A 246 -23.80 14.58 1.29
N ILE A 247 -23.66 13.73 2.31
CA ILE A 247 -24.44 12.49 2.46
C ILE A 247 -25.81 12.84 3.01
N LYS A 248 -26.86 12.54 2.24
CA LYS A 248 -28.24 12.96 2.50
C LYS A 248 -29.20 11.78 2.52
N ASP A 249 -30.25 11.90 3.31
CA ASP A 249 -31.40 10.98 3.27
C ASP A 249 -32.27 11.18 2.02
N ALA A 250 -33.33 10.38 1.88
CA ALA A 250 -34.26 10.49 0.76
C ALA A 250 -35.02 11.83 0.68
N SER A 251 -35.09 12.59 1.79
CA SER A 251 -35.69 13.93 1.85
C SER A 251 -34.71 15.06 1.52
N GLY A 252 -33.44 14.73 1.28
CA GLY A 252 -32.38 15.69 0.98
C GLY A 252 -31.73 16.34 2.21
N LYS A 253 -32.06 15.87 3.43
CA LYS A 253 -31.43 16.34 4.67
C LYS A 253 -30.10 15.62 4.90
N PRO A 254 -29.03 16.33 5.33
CA PRO A 254 -27.78 15.69 5.70
C PRO A 254 -27.96 14.63 6.80
N VAL A 255 -27.28 13.50 6.67
CA VAL A 255 -27.24 12.46 7.69
C VAL A 255 -26.35 12.92 8.84
N ALA A 256 -26.83 12.82 10.07
CA ALA A 256 -26.07 13.19 11.27
C ALA A 256 -24.92 12.18 11.53
N PHE A 257 -23.78 12.69 11.99
CA PHE A 257 -22.63 11.88 12.39
C PHE A 257 -22.16 12.18 13.83
N LYS A 258 -22.84 13.12 14.49
CA LYS A 258 -22.67 13.50 15.89
C LYS A 258 -23.96 13.21 16.64
#